data_AF-A0A7G3GC54-F1
#
_entry.id   AF-A0A7G3GC54-F1
#
_cell.length_a   1.000
_cell.length_b   1.000
_cell.length_c   1.000
_cell.angle_alpha   90.00
_cell.angle_beta   90.00
_cell.angle_gamma   90.00
#
_symmetry.space_group_name_H-M   'P 1'
#
loop_
_entity.id
_entity.type
_entity.pdbx_description
1 polymer ?
#
loop_
_entity_poly.entity_id
_entity_poly.type
_entity_poly.pdbx_seq_one_letter_code
_entity_poly.pdbx_strand_id
1 'polypeptide(L)'
;MPTLTLQYFLNILSLSRCIFCFCLLIACPSHALIVNSQLPGIQLEQELKIWQDPSREMGVNEVAAQRDLGHFLAQKNARHSLGYSKNAVWFSFVLNNPSSADLFNYVEYTEAHIGSVKLYTRQVGGNWQEQNFSVAQSANNRPFATIRPVFLQKIPAQSQVEVLMRAIYSDHEVMAGPIIADVRIWGEQAFIQANNLEMLLWGAWRG
;
A
#
# COMPACT_ATOMS: atom_id res chain seq x y z
N MET A 1 -27.46 35.25 61.28
CA MET A 1 -27.47 36.19 60.13
C MET A 1 -26.03 36.41 59.67
N PRO A 2 -25.74 36.42 58.36
CA PRO A 2 -25.69 35.33 57.36
C PRO A 2 -24.25 34.75 57.21
N THR A 3 -23.97 33.45 57.01
CA THR A 3 -24.17 32.53 55.86
C THR A 3 -23.77 33.09 54.49
N LEU A 4 -22.47 33.07 54.15
CA LEU A 4 -21.96 33.37 52.81
C LEU A 4 -20.52 32.85 52.56
N THR A 5 -20.22 31.56 52.82
CA THR A 5 -18.87 31.00 52.52
C THR A 5 -18.87 29.52 52.14
N LEU A 6 -19.89 29.03 51.43
CA LEU A 6 -19.90 27.61 51.06
C LEU A 6 -20.51 27.28 49.69
N GLN A 7 -20.27 28.13 48.67
CA GLN A 7 -20.84 27.89 47.34
C GLN A 7 -19.85 28.02 46.17
N TYR A 8 -18.55 28.16 46.45
CA TYR A 8 -17.52 28.24 45.40
C TYR A 8 -16.65 26.99 45.27
N PHE A 9 -16.70 26.04 46.20
CA PHE A 9 -15.85 24.84 46.18
C PHE A 9 -16.43 23.64 45.43
N LEU A 10 -17.70 23.69 45.01
CA LEU A 10 -18.36 22.54 44.36
C LEU A 10 -18.42 22.58 42.82
N ASN A 11 -17.93 23.63 42.17
CA ASN A 11 -18.04 23.77 40.71
C ASN A 11 -16.74 23.50 39.92
N ILE A 12 -15.63 23.17 40.58
CA ILE A 12 -14.36 22.87 39.88
C ILE A 12 -14.19 21.37 39.62
N LEU A 13 -14.91 20.50 40.34
CA LEU A 13 -14.80 19.05 40.20
C LEU A 13 -15.72 18.44 39.12
N SER A 14 -16.65 19.21 38.52
CA SER A 14 -17.54 18.70 37.47
C SER A 14 -17.11 19.05 36.04
N LEU A 15 -16.05 19.85 35.84
CA LEU A 15 -15.51 20.11 34.49
C LEU A 15 -14.43 19.10 34.07
N SER A 16 -13.84 18.35 35.00
CA SER A 16 -12.73 17.43 34.69
C SER A 16 -13.18 16.06 34.16
N ARG A 17 -14.49 15.77 34.12
CA ARG A 17 -15.01 14.47 33.64
C ARG A 17 -15.48 14.46 32.18
N CYS A 18 -15.58 15.61 31.51
CA CYS A 18 -15.94 15.67 30.09
C CYS A 18 -14.75 15.59 29.12
N ILE A 19 -13.51 15.69 29.61
CA ILE A 19 -12.30 15.63 28.75
C ILE A 19 -11.85 14.18 28.47
N PHE A 20 -12.36 13.19 29.20
CA PHE A 20 -11.93 11.79 29.04
C PHE A 20 -12.75 10.96 28.04
N CYS A 21 -13.78 11.52 27.41
CA CYS A 21 -14.68 10.77 26.53
C CYS A 21 -14.58 11.12 25.03
N PHE A 22 -13.75 12.09 24.63
CA PHE A 22 -13.69 12.55 23.22
C PHE A 22 -12.45 12.10 22.44
N CYS A 23 -11.62 11.23 23.03
CA CYS A 23 -10.44 10.64 22.37
C CYS A 23 -10.54 9.12 22.21
N LEU A 24 -11.76 8.57 22.07
CA LEU A 24 -11.93 7.37 21.27
C LEU A 24 -11.76 7.79 19.81
N LEU A 25 -10.49 7.98 19.46
CA LEU A 25 -9.98 7.98 18.10
C LEU A 25 -10.72 6.89 17.36
N ILE A 26 -11.66 7.29 16.50
CA ILE A 26 -12.23 6.43 15.49
C ILE A 26 -11.04 6.11 14.59
N ALA A 27 -10.28 5.07 14.95
CA ALA A 27 -9.36 4.42 14.07
C ALA A 27 -10.25 3.86 12.96
N CYS A 28 -10.40 4.63 11.88
CA CYS A 28 -11.06 4.15 10.68
C CYS A 28 -10.30 2.89 10.30
N PRO A 29 -10.91 1.69 10.39
CA PRO A 29 -10.20 0.48 10.05
C PRO A 29 -9.71 0.65 8.62
N SER A 30 -8.38 0.58 8.45
CA SER A 30 -7.82 0.44 7.12
C SER A 30 -8.46 -0.82 6.55
N HIS A 31 -9.21 -0.70 5.45
CA HIS A 31 -9.81 -1.86 4.80
C HIS A 31 -8.63 -2.73 4.33
N ALA A 32 -8.42 -3.85 5.02
CA ALA A 32 -7.38 -4.79 4.68
C ALA A 32 -7.96 -5.79 3.68
N LEU A 33 -7.26 -5.99 2.57
CA LEU A 33 -7.68 -6.95 1.57
C LEU A 33 -7.47 -8.36 2.09
N ILE A 34 -8.52 -9.18 2.08
CA ILE A 34 -8.41 -10.60 2.39
C ILE A 34 -7.79 -11.34 1.22
N VAL A 35 -6.64 -11.97 1.47
CA VAL A 35 -5.89 -12.72 0.45
C VAL A 35 -6.16 -14.21 0.58
N ASN A 36 -6.29 -14.88 -0.55
CA ASN A 36 -6.33 -16.33 -0.67
C ASN A 36 -5.57 -16.77 -1.95
N SER A 37 -5.27 -18.06 -2.07
CA SER A 37 -4.46 -18.62 -3.17
C SER A 37 -5.11 -18.56 -4.55
N GLN A 38 -6.43 -18.34 -4.64
CA GLN A 38 -7.21 -18.34 -5.89
C GLN A 38 -7.63 -16.94 -6.34
N LEU A 39 -7.17 -15.91 -5.64
CA LEU A 39 -7.56 -14.53 -5.91
C LEU A 39 -7.13 -14.12 -7.35
N PRO A 40 -8.08 -13.75 -8.24
CA PRO A 40 -7.85 -13.70 -9.70
C PRO A 40 -7.17 -12.40 -10.17
N GLY A 41 -6.25 -11.85 -9.38
CA GLY A 41 -5.61 -10.57 -9.71
C GLY A 41 -6.55 -9.39 -9.54
N ILE A 42 -7.15 -9.28 -8.34
CA ILE A 42 -8.09 -8.18 -8.09
C ILE A 42 -7.33 -6.87 -7.95
N GLN A 43 -7.90 -5.84 -8.53
CA GLN A 43 -7.41 -4.49 -8.39
C GLN A 43 -7.82 -3.91 -7.03
N LEU A 44 -6.90 -3.22 -6.37
CA LEU A 44 -7.20 -2.48 -5.15
C LEU A 44 -7.95 -1.20 -5.50
N GLU A 45 -9.17 -1.07 -4.98
CA GLU A 45 -9.97 0.15 -5.14
C GLU A 45 -10.04 0.91 -3.81
N GLN A 46 -10.80 0.39 -2.85
CA GLN A 46 -11.11 1.08 -1.59
C GLN A 46 -9.96 0.99 -0.58
N GLU A 47 -9.14 -0.05 -0.70
CA GLU A 47 -7.99 -0.33 0.16
C GLU A 47 -6.77 0.51 -0.21
N LEU A 48 -6.70 0.98 -1.46
CA LEU A 48 -5.56 1.71 -2.00
C LEU A 48 -5.61 3.18 -1.59
N LYS A 49 -4.64 3.60 -0.78
CA LYS A 49 -4.41 5.02 -0.48
C LYS A 49 -3.13 5.50 -1.14
N ILE A 50 -3.12 6.76 -1.54
CA ILE A 50 -2.05 7.35 -2.34
C ILE A 50 -1.56 8.64 -1.72
N TRP A 51 -0.26 8.83 -1.78
CA TRP A 51 0.40 10.07 -1.44
C TRP A 51 1.58 10.30 -2.40
N GLN A 52 2.00 11.54 -2.57
CA GLN A 52 3.12 11.88 -3.43
C GLN A 52 4.20 12.59 -2.62
N ASP A 53 5.44 12.16 -2.81
CA ASP A 53 6.63 12.82 -2.31
C ASP A 53 7.32 13.57 -3.46
N PRO A 54 7.21 14.91 -3.51
CA PRO A 54 7.86 15.72 -4.54
C PRO A 54 9.39 15.72 -4.46
N SER A 55 9.97 15.46 -3.27
CA SER A 55 11.42 15.40 -3.08
C SER A 55 12.02 14.12 -3.68
N ARG A 56 11.24 13.03 -3.68
CA ARG A 56 11.66 11.66 -4.01
C ARG A 56 12.67 11.07 -3.02
N GLU A 57 13.04 11.77 -1.97
CA GLU A 57 14.12 11.39 -1.05
C GLU A 57 13.62 10.65 0.19
N MET A 58 12.32 10.73 0.49
CA MET A 58 11.81 10.17 1.75
C MET A 58 11.95 8.66 1.81
N GLY A 59 12.48 8.19 2.95
CA GLY A 59 12.59 6.78 3.28
C GLY A 59 11.27 6.17 3.74
N VAL A 60 11.19 4.84 3.75
CA VAL A 60 9.98 4.09 4.12
C VAL A 60 9.44 4.45 5.51
N ASN A 61 10.31 4.74 6.49
CA ASN A 61 9.89 5.11 7.85
C ASN A 61 9.23 6.49 7.89
N GLU A 62 9.79 7.45 7.16
CA GLU A 62 9.24 8.82 7.07
C GLU A 62 7.88 8.79 6.35
N VAL A 63 7.78 8.01 5.27
CA VAL A 63 6.55 7.82 4.52
C VAL A 63 5.48 7.11 5.36
N ALA A 64 5.86 6.10 6.13
CA ALA A 64 4.95 5.45 7.07
C ALA A 64 4.41 6.45 8.10
N ALA A 65 5.25 7.36 8.60
CA ALA A 65 4.78 8.45 9.46
C ALA A 65 3.79 9.38 8.73
N GLN A 66 4.02 9.73 7.46
CA GLN A 66 3.06 10.52 6.66
C GLN A 66 1.71 9.81 6.49
N ARG A 67 1.74 8.48 6.29
CA ARG A 67 0.53 7.65 6.25
C ARG A 67 -0.21 7.69 7.57
N ASP A 68 0.50 7.52 8.69
CA ASP A 68 -0.09 7.47 10.03
C ASP A 68 -0.65 8.86 10.46
N LEU A 69 -0.10 9.95 9.92
CA LEU A 69 -0.65 11.31 10.01
C LEU A 69 -1.89 11.55 9.12
N GLY A 70 -2.27 10.58 8.27
CA GLY A 70 -3.45 10.66 7.42
C GLY A 70 -3.25 11.40 6.10
N HIS A 71 -2.02 11.63 5.65
CA HIS A 71 -1.75 12.30 4.36
C HIS A 71 -2.05 11.43 3.14
N PHE A 72 -2.13 10.12 3.32
CA PHE A 72 -2.51 9.19 2.26
C PHE A 72 -4.03 9.22 2.04
N LEU A 73 -4.43 9.58 0.82
CA LEU A 73 -5.82 9.75 0.44
C LEU A 73 -6.30 8.57 -0.40
N ALA A 74 -7.51 8.07 -0.12
CA ALA A 74 -8.16 7.10 -0.98
C ALA A 74 -8.44 7.72 -2.36
N GLN A 75 -8.33 6.92 -3.42
CA GLN A 75 -8.78 7.39 -4.74
C GLN A 75 -10.30 7.54 -4.74
N LYS A 76 -10.75 8.77 -4.91
CA LYS A 76 -12.14 9.08 -5.23
C LYS A 76 -12.22 9.07 -6.75
N ASN A 77 -12.95 8.10 -7.31
CA ASN A 77 -13.26 7.87 -8.74
C ASN A 77 -12.39 6.80 -9.45
N ALA A 78 -12.99 6.16 -10.47
CA ALA A 78 -12.38 5.17 -11.36
C ALA A 78 -11.26 5.71 -12.28
N ARG A 79 -10.69 6.88 -11.96
CA ARG A 79 -9.55 7.43 -12.71
C ARG A 79 -8.27 6.86 -12.12
N HIS A 80 -7.90 5.70 -12.64
CA HIS A 80 -6.64 5.04 -12.32
C HIS A 80 -5.43 5.85 -12.76
N SER A 81 -5.53 6.78 -13.71
CA SER A 81 -4.39 7.62 -14.05
C SER A 81 -4.23 8.78 -13.05
N LEU A 82 -3.02 8.95 -12.50
CA LEU A 82 -2.61 10.13 -11.75
C LEU A 82 -2.08 11.26 -12.67
N GLY A 83 -2.14 11.06 -13.99
CA GLY A 83 -1.53 11.95 -14.97
C GLY A 83 0.00 11.78 -15.02
N TYR A 84 0.66 12.81 -15.55
CA TYR A 84 2.12 12.85 -15.67
C TYR A 84 2.73 13.37 -14.37
N SER A 85 3.66 12.63 -13.79
CA SER A 85 4.37 13.03 -12.57
C SER A 85 5.85 12.68 -12.65
N LYS A 86 6.66 13.55 -12.05
CA LYS A 86 8.09 13.30 -11.77
C LYS A 86 8.33 12.90 -10.31
N ASN A 87 7.30 12.97 -9.47
CA ASN A 87 7.37 12.72 -8.03
C ASN A 87 7.53 11.22 -7.75
N ALA A 88 7.92 10.89 -6.52
CA ALA A 88 7.74 9.55 -6.00
C ALA A 88 6.29 9.37 -5.56
N VAL A 89 5.57 8.46 -6.23
CA VAL A 89 4.20 8.15 -5.86
C VAL A 89 4.20 6.95 -4.93
N TRP A 90 3.59 7.13 -3.77
CA TRP A 90 3.49 6.12 -2.73
C TRP A 90 2.07 5.59 -2.64
N PHE A 91 1.96 4.27 -2.63
CA PHE A 91 0.73 3.53 -2.42
C PHE A 91 0.79 2.83 -1.06
N SER A 92 -0.31 2.87 -0.32
CA SER A 92 -0.44 2.21 0.97
C SER A 92 -1.68 1.34 0.99
N PHE A 93 -1.53 0.10 1.45
CA PHE A 93 -2.62 -0.85 1.66
C PHE A 93 -2.19 -1.92 2.67
N VAL A 94 -3.13 -2.75 3.09
CA VAL A 94 -2.89 -3.84 4.04
C VAL A 94 -3.41 -5.14 3.45
N LEU A 95 -2.64 -6.21 3.57
CA LEU A 95 -3.03 -7.55 3.17
C LEU A 95 -3.29 -8.40 4.41
N ASN A 96 -4.38 -9.15 4.41
CA ASN A 96 -4.80 -9.99 5.53
C ASN A 96 -4.88 -11.45 5.10
N ASN A 97 -4.23 -12.33 5.85
CA ASN A 97 -4.37 -13.77 5.72
C ASN A 97 -5.14 -14.31 6.93
N PRO A 98 -6.45 -14.58 6.80
CA PRO A 98 -7.23 -15.14 7.91
C PRO A 98 -7.02 -16.65 8.07
N SER A 99 -6.33 -17.32 7.15
CA SER A 99 -6.17 -18.77 7.18
C SER A 99 -5.15 -19.21 8.24
N SER A 100 -5.19 -20.49 8.62
CA SER A 100 -4.26 -21.11 9.57
C SER A 100 -2.91 -21.51 8.94
N ALA A 101 -2.70 -21.24 7.66
CA ALA A 101 -1.47 -21.55 6.94
C ALA A 101 -0.84 -20.28 6.38
N ASP A 102 0.48 -20.29 6.20
CA ASP A 102 1.18 -19.23 5.49
C ASP A 102 0.68 -19.18 4.04
N LEU A 103 0.50 -17.96 3.51
CA LEU A 103 0.13 -17.74 2.12
C LEU A 103 1.24 -17.02 1.39
N PHE A 104 1.37 -17.36 0.10
CA PHE A 104 2.12 -16.58 -0.86
C PHE A 104 1.15 -15.90 -1.82
N ASN A 105 1.44 -14.65 -2.15
CA ASN A 105 0.66 -13.85 -3.09
C ASN A 105 1.59 -13.01 -3.96
N TYR A 106 1.08 -12.58 -5.10
CA TYR A 106 1.80 -11.65 -5.98
C TYR A 106 1.19 -10.26 -5.89
N VAL A 107 2.07 -9.27 -5.74
CA VAL A 107 1.72 -7.85 -5.79
C VAL A 107 2.24 -7.32 -7.12
N GLU A 108 1.33 -6.90 -7.98
CA GLU A 108 1.63 -6.39 -9.32
C GLU A 108 1.34 -4.90 -9.39
N TYR A 109 2.27 -4.14 -9.95
CA TYR A 109 2.01 -2.79 -10.42
C TYR A 109 1.76 -2.84 -11.92
N THR A 110 0.64 -2.29 -12.41
CA THR A 110 0.16 -2.65 -13.76
C THR A 110 0.77 -1.84 -14.90
N GLU A 111 1.40 -0.70 -14.61
CA GLU A 111 2.06 0.13 -15.64
C GLU A 111 3.43 -0.47 -16.03
N ALA A 112 3.54 -0.90 -17.28
CA ALA A 112 4.72 -1.57 -17.82
C ALA A 112 5.88 -0.63 -18.16
N HIS A 113 5.62 0.66 -18.38
CA HIS A 113 6.65 1.65 -18.72
C HIS A 113 7.23 2.37 -17.50
N ILE A 114 6.93 1.91 -16.29
CA ILE A 114 7.46 2.49 -15.06
C ILE A 114 8.97 2.26 -14.95
N GLY A 115 9.70 3.29 -14.55
CA GLY A 115 11.15 3.23 -14.41
C GLY A 115 11.59 2.37 -13.23
N SER A 116 11.04 2.64 -12.05
CA SER A 116 11.37 1.87 -10.85
C SER A 116 10.17 1.73 -9.91
N VAL A 117 10.05 0.55 -9.29
CA VAL A 117 9.07 0.27 -8.24
C VAL A 117 9.78 -0.41 -7.08
N LYS A 118 9.54 0.07 -5.86
CA LYS A 118 9.97 -0.59 -4.64
C LYS A 118 8.75 -1.03 -3.83
N LEU A 119 8.77 -2.27 -3.35
CA LEU A 119 7.78 -2.80 -2.44
C LEU A 119 8.39 -2.91 -1.04
N TYR A 120 7.74 -2.26 -0.09
CA TYR A 120 8.08 -2.35 1.33
C TYR A 120 6.97 -3.08 2.05
N THR A 121 7.32 -4.12 2.80
CA THR A 121 6.34 -4.87 3.59
C THR A 121 6.82 -5.09 5.02
N ARG A 122 5.89 -5.09 5.96
CA ARG A 122 6.16 -5.51 7.35
C ARG A 122 4.92 -6.13 7.98
N GLN A 123 5.15 -7.01 8.94
CA GLN A 123 4.11 -7.31 9.92
C GLN A 123 3.98 -6.16 10.90
N VAL A 124 2.83 -6.06 11.57
CA VAL A 124 2.60 -5.03 12.61
C VAL A 124 3.70 -5.13 13.68
N GLY A 125 4.41 -4.01 13.90
CA GLY A 125 5.52 -3.93 14.84
C GLY A 125 6.86 -4.54 14.36
N GLY A 126 6.91 -5.07 13.13
CA GLY A 126 8.11 -5.62 12.53
C GLY A 126 8.94 -4.59 11.74
N ASN A 127 10.10 -5.03 11.26
CA ASN A 127 10.95 -4.24 10.37
C ASN A 127 10.45 -4.30 8.93
N TRP A 128 10.67 -3.23 8.18
CA TRP A 128 10.41 -3.19 6.74
C TRP A 128 11.36 -4.12 5.99
N GLN A 129 10.79 -4.96 5.14
CA GLN A 129 11.46 -5.72 4.10
C GLN A 129 11.31 -4.98 2.78
N GLU A 130 12.37 -4.92 1.96
CA GLU A 130 12.35 -4.25 0.66
C GLU A 130 12.52 -5.27 -0.47
N GLN A 131 11.72 -5.10 -1.52
CA GLN A 131 11.94 -5.70 -2.83
C GLN A 131 11.94 -4.59 -3.89
N ASN A 132 12.70 -4.76 -4.96
CA ASN A 132 12.85 -3.72 -5.98
C ASN A 132 12.72 -4.26 -7.40
N PHE A 133 12.10 -3.44 -8.24
CA PHE A 133 12.05 -3.57 -9.68
C PHE A 133 12.63 -2.30 -10.30
N SER A 134 13.44 -2.44 -11.35
CA SER A 134 13.84 -1.33 -12.21
C SER A 134 13.89 -1.79 -13.66
N VAL A 135 13.41 -0.92 -14.57
CA VAL A 135 13.45 -1.17 -16.02
C VAL A 135 14.89 -1.34 -16.53
N ALA A 136 15.87 -0.74 -15.85
CA ALA A 136 17.29 -0.88 -16.18
C ALA A 136 17.87 -2.25 -15.78
N GLN A 137 17.18 -3.05 -14.95
CA GLN A 137 17.62 -4.40 -14.63
C GLN A 137 17.45 -5.32 -15.84
N SER A 138 18.49 -6.11 -16.10
CA SER A 138 18.47 -7.18 -17.11
C SER A 138 17.29 -8.12 -16.88
N ALA A 139 16.62 -8.52 -17.96
CA ALA A 139 15.49 -9.43 -17.92
C ALA A 139 15.84 -10.77 -17.24
N ASN A 140 17.09 -11.24 -17.38
CA ASN A 140 17.55 -12.49 -16.77
C ASN A 140 17.64 -12.43 -15.24
N ASN A 141 17.65 -11.24 -14.66
CA ASN A 141 17.70 -11.04 -13.21
C ASN A 141 16.32 -10.77 -12.61
N ARG A 142 15.27 -10.75 -13.44
CA ARG A 142 13.90 -10.56 -12.96
C ARG A 142 13.35 -11.91 -12.50
N PRO A 143 12.63 -11.96 -11.38
CA PRO A 143 12.03 -13.20 -10.89
C PRO A 143 10.99 -13.77 -11.85
N PHE A 144 10.38 -12.91 -12.68
CA PHE A 144 9.40 -13.29 -13.70
C PHE A 144 9.75 -12.65 -15.04
N ALA A 145 9.46 -13.37 -16.13
CA ALA A 145 9.62 -12.89 -17.50
C ALA A 145 8.49 -11.91 -17.91
N THR A 146 8.19 -10.93 -17.04
CA THR A 146 7.16 -9.92 -17.24
C THR A 146 7.79 -8.55 -17.46
N ILE A 147 7.11 -7.72 -18.25
CA ILE A 147 7.46 -6.30 -18.38
C ILE A 147 6.95 -5.47 -17.20
N ARG A 148 5.91 -5.97 -16.51
CA ARG A 148 5.28 -5.33 -15.36
C ARG A 148 6.04 -5.69 -14.07
N PRO A 149 6.19 -4.76 -13.11
CA PRO A 149 6.71 -5.07 -11.78
C PRO A 149 5.80 -6.04 -11.03
N VAL A 150 6.36 -7.18 -10.64
CA VAL A 150 5.66 -8.19 -9.83
C VAL A 150 6.56 -8.63 -8.68
N PHE A 151 5.99 -8.69 -7.49
CA PHE A 151 6.69 -9.04 -6.25
C PHE A 151 6.01 -10.24 -5.59
N LEU A 152 6.81 -11.21 -5.13
CA LEU A 152 6.33 -12.33 -4.32
C LEU A 152 6.26 -11.88 -2.86
N GLN A 153 5.11 -12.01 -2.23
CA GLN A 153 4.91 -11.64 -0.84
C GLN A 153 4.43 -12.86 -0.04
N LYS A 154 5.07 -13.09 1.11
CA LYS A 154 4.61 -14.06 2.11
C LYS A 154 3.73 -13.35 3.14
N ILE A 155 2.56 -13.88 3.42
CA ILE A 155 1.68 -13.42 4.49
C ILE A 155 1.52 -14.58 5.48
N PRO A 156 2.13 -14.51 6.67
CA PRO A 156 2.02 -15.59 7.66
C PRO A 156 0.58 -15.88 8.07
N ALA A 157 0.34 -17.10 8.55
CA ALA A 157 -0.95 -17.53 9.05
C ALA A 157 -1.55 -16.53 10.04
N GLN A 158 -2.86 -16.26 9.93
CA GLN A 158 -3.63 -15.42 10.84
C GLN A 158 -2.99 -14.05 11.11
N SER A 159 -2.39 -13.45 10.08
CA SER A 159 -1.63 -12.21 10.20
C SER A 159 -1.97 -11.19 9.13
N GLN A 160 -1.54 -9.95 9.38
CA GLN A 160 -1.61 -8.85 8.44
C GLN A 160 -0.21 -8.36 8.08
N VAL A 161 -0.09 -7.92 6.83
CA VAL A 161 1.10 -7.28 6.30
C VAL A 161 0.73 -5.89 5.83
N GLU A 162 1.39 -4.89 6.41
CA GLU A 162 1.37 -3.52 5.91
C GLU A 162 2.23 -3.43 4.67
N VAL A 163 1.73 -2.73 3.65
CA VAL A 163 2.43 -2.56 2.39
C VAL A 163 2.55 -1.08 2.06
N LEU A 164 3.76 -0.66 1.73
CA LEU A 164 4.06 0.61 1.06
C LEU A 164 4.74 0.30 -0.27
N MET A 165 4.19 0.80 -1.37
CA MET A 165 4.79 0.68 -2.69
C MET A 165 5.18 2.06 -3.21
N ARG A 166 6.42 2.21 -3.65
CA ARG A 166 6.95 3.45 -4.24
C ARG A 166 7.12 3.25 -5.74
N ALA A 167 6.44 4.05 -6.54
CA ALA A 167 6.61 4.06 -7.99
C ALA A 167 7.22 5.39 -8.46
N ILE A 168 8.21 5.31 -9.33
CA ILE A 168 8.79 6.45 -10.04
C ILE A 168 8.84 6.14 -11.53
N TYR A 169 8.35 7.08 -12.34
CA TYR A 169 8.38 6.94 -13.78
C TYR A 169 9.80 6.86 -14.36
N SER A 170 10.70 7.70 -13.90
CA SER A 170 12.10 7.70 -14.32
C SER A 170 13.03 8.08 -13.18
N ASP A 171 14.16 7.38 -13.08
CA ASP A 171 15.21 7.73 -12.13
C ASP A 171 15.82 9.12 -12.46
N HIS A 172 15.63 9.65 -13.67
CA HIS A 172 15.94 11.04 -14.01
C HIS A 172 14.91 12.02 -13.40
N GLU A 173 15.36 12.90 -12.51
CA GLU A 173 14.50 13.81 -11.72
C GLU A 173 13.65 14.80 -12.52
N VAL A 174 14.11 15.17 -13.72
CA VAL A 174 13.39 16.11 -14.60
C VAL A 174 12.34 15.43 -15.48
N MET A 175 12.39 14.11 -15.61
CA MET A 175 11.52 13.34 -16.51
C MET A 175 10.20 13.01 -15.80
N ALA A 176 9.12 13.59 -16.30
CA ALA A 176 7.76 13.23 -15.90
C ALA A 176 7.18 12.23 -16.90
N GLY A 177 6.36 11.30 -16.40
CA GLY A 177 5.62 10.37 -17.24
C GLY A 177 4.36 9.87 -16.57
N PRO A 178 3.54 9.09 -17.29
CA PRO A 178 2.28 8.61 -16.76
C PRO A 178 2.51 7.72 -15.54
N ILE A 179 1.78 8.01 -14.46
CA ILE A 179 1.69 7.12 -13.30
C ILE A 179 0.24 6.62 -13.20
N ILE A 180 0.10 5.30 -13.09
CA ILE A 180 -1.19 4.65 -12.87
C ILE A 180 -1.29 4.22 -11.40
N ALA A 181 -2.42 4.49 -10.78
CA ALA A 181 -2.86 4.03 -9.49
C ALA A 181 -3.64 2.72 -9.64
N ASP A 182 -2.94 1.69 -10.10
CA ASP A 182 -3.48 0.36 -10.28
C ASP A 182 -2.46 -0.67 -9.77
N VAL A 183 -2.85 -1.31 -8.68
CA VAL A 183 -2.10 -2.37 -8.01
C VAL A 183 -3.04 -3.57 -7.96
N ARG A 184 -2.55 -4.71 -8.45
CA ARG A 184 -3.28 -5.98 -8.44
C ARG A 184 -2.70 -6.95 -7.44
N ILE A 185 -3.58 -7.62 -6.72
CA ILE A 185 -3.23 -8.67 -5.77
C ILE A 185 -3.71 -10.00 -6.32
N TRP A 186 -2.76 -10.89 -6.53
CA TRP A 186 -3.02 -12.24 -7.03
C TRP A 186 -2.76 -13.28 -5.96
N GLY A 187 -3.62 -14.30 -5.92
CA GLY A 187 -3.30 -15.54 -5.27
C GLY A 187 -2.24 -16.28 -6.08
N GLU A 188 -1.36 -17.02 -5.40
CA GLU A 188 -0.24 -17.71 -6.06
C GLU A 188 -0.67 -18.59 -7.24
N GLN A 189 -1.71 -19.43 -7.05
CA GLN A 189 -2.17 -20.36 -8.09
C GLN A 189 -2.75 -19.62 -9.29
N ALA A 190 -3.56 -18.58 -9.04
CA ALA A 190 -4.17 -17.77 -10.09
C ALA A 190 -3.12 -17.02 -10.92
N PHE A 191 -2.09 -16.46 -10.27
CA PHE A 191 -1.01 -15.77 -10.98
C PHE A 191 -0.22 -16.72 -11.90
N ILE A 192 0.18 -17.89 -11.39
CA ILE A 192 0.94 -18.87 -12.18
C ILE A 192 0.14 -19.30 -13.42
N GLN A 193 -1.17 -19.54 -13.26
CA GLN A 193 -2.05 -19.88 -14.38
C GLN A 193 -2.13 -18.74 -15.41
N ALA A 194 -2.34 -17.50 -14.96
CA ALA A 194 -2.42 -16.34 -15.84
C ALA A 194 -1.10 -16.07 -16.58
N ASN A 195 0.04 -16.13 -15.87
CA ASN A 195 1.36 -15.91 -16.47
C ASN A 195 1.72 -16.98 -17.50
N ASN A 196 1.42 -18.25 -17.22
CA ASN A 196 1.66 -19.34 -18.18
C ASN A 196 0.83 -19.17 -19.45
N LEU A 197 -0.42 -18.75 -19.33
CA LEU A 197 -1.28 -18.43 -20.47
C LEU A 197 -0.71 -17.25 -21.27
N GLU A 198 -0.30 -16.17 -20.59
CA GLU A 198 0.33 -15.02 -21.23
C GLU A 198 1.59 -15.43 -22.01
N MET A 199 2.48 -16.23 -21.41
CA MET A 199 3.67 -16.74 -22.09
C MET A 199 3.36 -17.62 -23.30
N LEU A 200 2.33 -18.48 -23.21
CA LEU A 200 1.91 -19.32 -24.33
C LEU A 200 1.41 -18.47 -25.51
N LEU A 201 0.62 -17.43 -25.22
CA LEU A 201 0.14 -16.49 -26.24
C LEU A 201 1.31 -15.72 -26.88
N TRP A 202 2.28 -15.27 -26.08
CA TRP A 202 3.49 -14.63 -26.60
C TRP A 202 4.34 -15.56 -27.47
N GLY A 203 4.45 -16.83 -27.08
CA GLY A 203 5.14 -17.85 -27.88
C GLY A 203 4.43 -18.11 -29.21
N ALA A 204 3.11 -18.27 -29.19
CA ALA A 204 2.30 -18.49 -30.40
C ALA A 204 2.30 -17.29 -31.36
N TRP A 205 2.40 -16.06 -30.84
CA TRP A 205 2.48 -14.88 -31.71
C TRP A 205 3.84 -14.71 -32.37
N ARG A 206 4.92 -15.20 -31.75
CA ARG A 206 6.29 -15.06 -32.26
C ARG A 206 6.79 -16.25 -33.08
N GLY A 207 6.10 -17.40 -33.03
CA GLY A 207 6.39 -18.60 -33.80
C GLY A 207 5.63 -18.64 -35.12
#